data_AF-A0A8T5W4W6-F1
#
_entry.id   AF-A0A8T5W4W6-F1
#
_cell.length_a   1.000
_cell.length_b   1.000
_cell.length_c   1.000
_cell.angle_alpha   90.00
_cell.angle_beta   90.00
_cell.angle_gamma   90.00
#
_symmetry.space_group_name_H-M   'P 1'
#
loop_
_entity.id
_entity.type
_entity.pdbx_description
1 polymer ?
#
loop_
_entity_poly.entity_id
_entity_poly.type
_entity_poly.pdbx_seq_one_letter_code
_entity_poly.pdbx_strand_id
1 'polypeptide(L)'
;MPNTVTTPKPIIMRGDEGIFVNNLQTMLTELGYDPGPIDSMFGLQTEHAVKSFQADWGLIIDGIVNQRTWDALDRAMAGQPPPLGVVEWIKAHKLLTGALVGLGILGTYLVVKK
;
A
#
# COMPACT_ATOMS: atom_id res chain seq x y z
N MET A 1 14.52 12.58 -30.85
CA MET A 1 13.77 12.87 -29.61
C MET A 1 14.39 12.03 -28.51
N PRO A 2 14.76 12.56 -27.34
CA PRO A 2 15.10 11.69 -26.23
C PRO A 2 13.83 10.91 -25.87
N ASN A 3 13.89 9.61 -26.11
CA ASN A 3 12.99 8.62 -25.58
C ASN A 3 13.04 8.72 -24.05
N THR A 4 12.02 9.30 -23.43
CA THR A 4 11.85 9.29 -21.99
C THR A 4 11.61 7.84 -21.56
N VAL A 5 12.69 7.11 -21.27
CA VAL A 5 12.63 5.86 -20.52
C VAL A 5 12.09 6.25 -19.15
N THR A 6 10.80 5.99 -18.91
CA THR A 6 10.23 6.05 -17.57
C THR A 6 10.94 4.98 -16.77
N THR A 7 12.00 5.32 -16.06
CA THR A 7 12.78 4.35 -15.30
C THR A 7 11.84 3.75 -14.26
N PRO A 8 11.59 2.43 -14.28
CA PRO A 8 10.73 1.80 -13.28
C PRO A 8 11.33 2.04 -11.88
N LYS A 9 10.47 2.18 -10.86
CA LYS A 9 10.95 2.29 -9.48
C LYS A 9 11.80 1.05 -9.15
N PRO A 10 12.97 1.21 -8.53
CA PRO A 10 13.88 0.10 -8.28
C PRO A 10 13.26 -0.88 -7.28
N ILE A 11 13.69 -2.14 -7.36
CA ILE A 11 13.44 -3.11 -6.30
C ILE A 11 14.39 -2.75 -5.16
N ILE A 12 13.84 -2.51 -3.97
CA ILE A 12 14.64 -2.25 -2.76
C ILE A 12 14.27 -3.21 -1.63
N MET A 13 15.25 -3.56 -0.81
CA MET A 13 15.14 -4.50 0.30
C MET A 13 16.11 -4.13 1.43
N ARG A 14 16.03 -4.87 2.55
CA ARG A 14 16.91 -4.66 3.70
C ARG A 14 18.37 -4.64 3.29
N GLY A 15 19.09 -3.61 3.73
CA GLY A 15 20.49 -3.35 3.40
C GLY A 15 20.70 -2.31 2.30
N ASP A 16 19.66 -1.98 1.53
CA ASP A 16 19.72 -0.90 0.55
C ASP A 16 19.64 0.48 1.22
N GLU A 17 20.12 1.50 0.50
CA GLU A 17 20.13 2.89 0.96
C GLU A 17 19.80 3.88 -0.17
N GLY A 18 19.45 5.11 0.21
CA GLY A 18 19.31 6.25 -0.69
C GLY A 18 17.88 6.75 -0.88
N ILE A 19 17.67 7.55 -1.92
CA ILE A 19 16.44 8.38 -2.07
C ILE A 19 15.15 7.55 -2.13
N PHE A 20 15.19 6.34 -2.69
CA PHE A 20 14.00 5.48 -2.74
C PHE A 20 13.65 4.89 -1.37
N VAL A 21 14.66 4.60 -0.54
CA VAL A 21 14.44 4.18 0.85
C VAL A 21 13.87 5.33 1.68
N ASN A 22 14.39 6.55 1.49
CA ASN A 22 13.86 7.75 2.14
C ASN A 22 12.37 7.97 1.80
N ASN A 23 12.03 7.87 0.51
CA ASN A 23 10.65 7.98 0.05
C ASN A 23 9.76 6.87 0.65
N LEU A 24 10.25 5.63 0.69
CA LEU A 24 9.54 4.51 1.32
C LEU A 24 9.25 4.77 2.80
N GLN A 25 10.27 5.18 3.56
CA GLN A 25 10.13 5.47 5.00
C GLN A 25 9.13 6.62 5.22
N THR A 26 9.15 7.63 4.36
CA THR A 26 8.18 8.75 4.41
C THR A 26 6.76 8.25 4.17
N MET A 27 6.52 7.52 3.08
CA MET A 27 5.20 6.98 2.75
C MET A 27 4.67 6.05 3.85
N LEU A 28 5.50 5.14 4.38
CA LEU A 28 5.11 4.24 5.45
C LEU A 28 4.69 5.01 6.71
N THR A 29 5.45 6.04 7.08
CA THR A 29 5.12 6.93 8.21
C THR A 29 3.79 7.64 8.00
N GLU A 30 3.57 8.23 6.82
CA GLU A 30 2.33 8.93 6.47
C GLU A 30 1.11 8.00 6.46
N LEU A 31 1.31 6.72 6.12
CA LEU A 31 0.29 5.68 6.15
C LEU A 31 0.09 5.06 7.55
N GLY A 32 0.84 5.50 8.55
CA GLY A 32 0.71 5.05 9.94
C GLY A 32 1.49 3.78 10.30
N TYR A 33 2.39 3.33 9.43
CA TYR A 33 3.37 2.29 9.76
C TYR A 33 4.63 2.95 10.35
N ASP A 34 5.33 2.24 11.24
CA ASP A 34 6.56 2.73 11.85
C ASP A 34 7.79 2.06 11.20
N PRO A 35 8.44 2.70 10.20
CA PRO A 35 9.66 2.18 9.59
C PRO A 35 10.92 2.49 10.40
N GLY A 36 10.80 3.15 11.55
CA GLY A 36 11.90 3.78 12.27
C GLY A 36 12.23 5.17 11.69
N PRO A 37 13.46 5.68 11.92
CA PRO A 37 13.87 7.00 11.43
C PRO A 37 13.89 7.05 9.88
N ILE A 38 13.57 8.22 9.32
CA ILE A 38 13.70 8.50 7.88
C ILE A 38 15.17 8.87 7.59
N ASP A 39 16.05 7.88 7.67
CA ASP A 39 17.50 8.02 7.53
C ASP A 39 18.02 7.57 6.16
N SER A 40 17.13 7.15 5.26
CA SER A 40 17.47 6.59 3.94
C SER A 40 18.17 5.23 4.01
N MET A 41 18.14 4.53 5.15
CA MET A 41 18.73 3.20 5.35
C MET A 41 17.63 2.16 5.53
N PHE A 42 17.62 1.12 4.68
CA PHE A 42 16.59 0.08 4.76
C PHE A 42 16.97 -0.92 5.85
N GLY A 43 16.64 -0.57 7.10
CA GLY A 43 16.90 -1.38 8.28
C GLY A 43 15.81 -2.41 8.60
N LEU A 44 15.97 -3.11 9.73
CA LEU A 44 15.02 -4.12 10.22
C LEU A 44 13.63 -3.53 10.51
N GLN A 45 13.56 -2.32 11.05
CA GLN A 45 12.28 -1.64 11.33
C GLN A 45 11.54 -1.30 10.03
N THR A 46 12.25 -0.80 9.02
CA THR A 46 11.69 -0.53 7.69
C THR A 46 11.16 -1.81 7.04
N GLU A 47 11.87 -2.94 7.14
CA GLU A 47 11.40 -4.23 6.65
C GLU A 47 10.13 -4.71 7.35
N HIS A 48 10.06 -4.56 8.68
CA HIS A 48 8.86 -4.90 9.44
C HIS A 48 7.66 -4.03 9.02
N ALA A 49 7.85 -2.73 8.84
CA ALA A 49 6.81 -1.83 8.33
C ALA A 49 6.33 -2.23 6.93
N VAL A 50 7.26 -2.56 6.02
CA VAL A 50 6.91 -3.07 4.69
C VAL A 50 6.09 -4.36 4.77
N LYS A 51 6.48 -5.31 5.62
CA LYS A 51 5.74 -6.57 5.78
C LYS A 51 4.33 -6.35 6.33
N SER A 52 4.17 -5.45 7.30
CA SER A 52 2.85 -5.06 7.83
C SER A 52 1.98 -4.44 6.73
N PHE A 53 2.54 -3.49 5.96
CA PHE A 53 1.86 -2.90 4.82
C PHE A 53 1.45 -3.96 3.78
N GLN A 54 2.37 -4.85 3.41
CA GLN A 54 2.12 -5.94 2.48
C GLN A 54 0.99 -6.86 2.96
N ALA A 55 0.93 -7.17 4.27
CA ALA A 55 -0.14 -7.98 4.85
C ALA A 55 -1.50 -7.28 4.73
N ASP A 56 -1.58 -6.00 5.09
CA ASP A 56 -2.81 -5.22 5.03
C ASP A 56 -3.32 -5.01 3.60
N TRP A 57 -2.39 -4.97 2.63
CA TRP A 57 -2.68 -4.79 1.21
C TRP A 57 -2.82 -6.10 0.43
N GLY A 58 -2.77 -7.26 1.10
CA GLY A 58 -2.93 -8.57 0.47
C GLY A 58 -1.82 -8.91 -0.54
N LEU A 59 -0.62 -8.39 -0.32
CA LEU A 59 0.58 -8.66 -1.11
C LEU A 59 1.34 -9.88 -0.56
N ILE A 60 2.38 -10.31 -1.29
CA ILE A 60 3.34 -11.28 -0.77
C ILE A 60 4.13 -10.59 0.36
N ILE A 61 4.15 -11.20 1.55
CA ILE A 61 4.78 -10.64 2.75
C ILE A 61 6.26 -11.07 2.79
N ASP A 62 7.05 -10.58 1.85
CA ASP A 62 8.48 -10.89 1.71
C ASP A 62 9.40 -9.78 2.27
N GLY A 63 8.86 -8.59 2.54
CA GLY A 63 9.65 -7.42 2.94
C GLY A 63 10.43 -6.76 1.80
N ILE A 64 10.18 -7.16 0.55
CA ILE A 64 10.83 -6.63 -0.65
C ILE A 64 9.89 -5.65 -1.34
N VAL A 65 10.37 -4.42 -1.57
CA VAL A 65 9.58 -3.39 -2.25
C VAL A 65 9.84 -3.49 -3.75
N ASN A 66 9.05 -4.34 -4.39
CA ASN A 66 8.98 -4.47 -5.85
C ASN A 66 7.92 -3.53 -6.46
N GLN A 67 7.76 -3.57 -7.78
CA GLN A 67 6.78 -2.72 -8.49
C GLN A 67 5.35 -2.85 -7.93
N ARG A 68 4.91 -4.04 -7.53
CA ARG A 68 3.56 -4.22 -6.95
C ARG A 68 3.42 -3.52 -5.61
N THR A 69 4.47 -3.54 -4.80
CA THR A 69 4.49 -2.84 -3.51
C THR A 69 4.52 -1.33 -3.72
N TRP A 70 5.29 -0.84 -4.70
CA TRP A 70 5.28 0.57 -5.08
C TRP A 70 3.92 1.06 -5.56
N ASP A 71 3.26 0.30 -6.44
CA ASP A 71 1.93 0.65 -6.95
C ASP A 71 0.89 0.66 -5.82
N ALA A 72 1.01 -0.24 -4.85
CA ALA A 72 0.16 -0.27 -3.67
C ALA A 72 0.40 0.94 -2.76
N LEU A 73 1.66 1.31 -2.49
CA LEU A 73 2.01 2.50 -1.70
C LEU A 73 1.46 3.78 -2.35
N ASP A 74 1.62 3.93 -3.67
CA ASP A 74 1.10 5.10 -4.39
C ASP A 74 -0.43 5.20 -4.28
N ARG A 75 -1.14 4.06 -4.38
CA ARG A 75 -2.59 4.00 -4.18
C ARG A 75 -2.99 4.34 -2.75
N ALA A 76 -2.26 3.83 -1.77
CA ALA A 76 -2.49 4.10 -0.36
C ALA A 76 -2.37 5.61 -0.07
N MET A 77 -1.31 6.23 -0.60
CA MET A 77 -1.07 7.67 -0.51
C MET A 77 -2.16 8.49 -1.21
N ALA A 78 -2.74 7.96 -2.29
CA ALA A 78 -3.90 8.55 -2.95
C ALA A 78 -5.24 8.31 -2.21
N GLY A 79 -5.22 7.67 -1.03
CA GLY A 79 -6.41 7.35 -0.24
C GLY A 79 -7.28 6.24 -0.84
N GLN A 80 -6.74 5.46 -1.78
CA GLN A 80 -7.45 4.35 -2.41
C GLN A 80 -7.38 3.12 -1.50
N PRO A 81 -8.47 2.35 -1.37
CA PRO A 81 -8.42 1.11 -0.61
C PRO A 81 -7.56 0.06 -1.33
N PRO A 82 -7.07 -0.96 -0.59
CA PRO A 82 -6.46 -2.12 -1.20
C PRO A 82 -7.35 -2.68 -2.32
N PRO A 83 -6.79 -3.11 -3.46
CA PRO A 83 -7.56 -3.75 -4.51
C PRO A 83 -8.06 -5.12 -4.02
N LEU A 84 -9.20 -5.11 -3.33
CA LEU A 84 -9.88 -6.31 -2.88
C LEU A 84 -10.48 -7.01 -4.11
N GLY A 85 -9.94 -8.18 -4.46
CA GLY A 85 -10.74 -9.17 -5.17
C GLY A 85 -11.99 -9.45 -4.35
N VAL A 86 -13.15 -9.58 -5.00
CA VAL A 86 -14.54 -9.56 -4.49
C VAL A 86 -14.88 -10.67 -3.45
N VAL A 87 -13.92 -11.19 -2.68
CA VAL A 87 -14.11 -12.31 -1.73
C VAL A 87 -13.58 -12.03 -0.31
N GLU A 88 -12.69 -11.06 -0.09
CA GLU A 88 -12.20 -10.72 1.27
C GLU A 88 -13.07 -9.67 2.00
N TRP A 89 -14.01 -9.02 1.31
CA TRP A 89 -14.95 -8.06 1.93
C TRP A 89 -15.67 -8.73 3.12
N ILE A 90 -16.08 -10.00 2.98
CA ILE A 90 -16.78 -10.79 4.01
C ILE A 90 -16.03 -10.84 5.35
N LYS A 91 -14.70 -10.73 5.35
CA LYS A 91 -13.88 -10.66 6.57
C LYS A 91 -13.80 -9.23 7.13
N ALA A 92 -13.65 -8.23 6.27
CA ALA A 92 -13.55 -6.82 6.67
C ALA A 92 -14.81 -6.29 7.37
N HIS A 93 -16.02 -6.73 7.00
CA HIS A 93 -17.25 -6.28 7.69
C HIS A 93 -17.40 -6.83 9.11
N LYS A 94 -16.61 -7.85 9.51
CA LYS A 94 -16.60 -8.32 10.91
C LYS A 94 -15.70 -7.49 11.81
N LEU A 95 -14.83 -6.65 11.26
CA LEU A 95 -13.89 -5.81 12.02
C LEU A 95 -14.29 -4.33 12.09
N LEU A 96 -15.29 -3.91 11.29
CA LEU A 96 -15.81 -2.54 11.23
C LEU A 96 -16.80 -2.21 12.36
N THR A 97 -16.38 -2.34 13.61
CA THR A 97 -17.00 -1.60 14.74
C THR A 97 -16.26 -0.30 15.08
N GLY A 98 -15.19 0.07 14.36
CA GLY A 98 -14.27 1.13 14.81
C GLY A 98 -13.95 2.30 13.88
N ALA A 99 -14.24 2.24 12.57
CA ALA A 99 -13.87 3.34 11.65
C ALA A 99 -14.99 3.64 10.65
N LEU A 100 -15.33 4.93 10.55
CA LEU A 100 -16.43 5.47 9.76
C LEU A 100 -16.49 4.91 8.34
N VAL A 101 -17.61 4.25 8.05
CA VAL A 101 -17.99 3.80 6.71
C VAL A 101 -18.24 5.02 5.81
N GLY A 102 -17.27 5.36 4.96
CA GLY A 102 -17.47 6.25 3.82
C GLY A 102 -18.14 5.47 2.67
N LEU A 103 -19.46 5.61 2.57
CA LEU A 103 -20.31 5.01 1.54
C LEU A 103 -19.85 5.35 0.12
N GLY A 104 -19.65 4.32 -0.71
CA GLY A 104 -19.35 4.47 -2.13
C GLY A 104 -19.66 3.23 -2.99
N ILE A 105 -20.51 2.31 -2.52
CA ILE A 105 -21.06 1.25 -3.37
C ILE A 105 -22.54 1.59 -3.61
N LEU A 106 -22.82 2.45 -4.59
CA LEU A 106 -24.18 2.57 -5.11
C LEU A 106 -24.40 1.44 -6.12
N GLY A 107 -25.31 0.55 -5.76
CA GLY A 107 -25.53 -0.72 -6.42
C GLY A 107 -26.01 -0.61 -7.87
N THR A 108 -25.51 -1.52 -8.70
CA THR A 108 -26.28 -2.02 -9.84
C THR A 108 -27.17 -3.14 -9.32
N TYR A 109 -28.40 -2.82 -8.90
CA TYR A 109 -29.50 -3.78 -8.89
C TYR A 109 -30.78 -3.05 -9.29
N LEU A 110 -31.26 -3.42 -10.47
CA LEU A 110 -32.57 -3.08 -11.04
C LEU A 110 -33.70 -3.37 -10.05
N VAL A 111 -34.50 -2.36 -9.73
CA VAL A 111 -35.95 -2.53 -9.55
C VAL A 111 -36.66 -1.44 -10.35
N VAL A 112 -37.25 -1.89 -11.45
CA VAL A 112 -38.26 -1.20 -12.25
C VAL A 112 -39.37 -0.69 -11.33
N LYS A 113 -39.70 0.60 -11.41
CA LYS A 113 -41.02 1.10 -11.02
C LYS A 113 -41.66 1.88 -12.17
N LYS A 114 -42.76 1.31 -12.64
CA LYS A 114 -43.89 2.03 -13.21
C LYS A 114 -44.65 2.73 -12.07
#